data_AF-A0A073CSK6-F1
#
_entry.id   AF-A0A073CSK6-F1
#
_cell.length_a   1.000
_cell.length_b   1.000
_cell.length_c   1.000
_cell.angle_alpha   90.00
_cell.angle_beta   90.00
_cell.angle_gamma   90.00
#
_symmetry.space_group_name_H-M   'P 1'
#
loop_
_entity.id
_entity.type
_entity.pdbx_description
1 polymer ?
#
loop_
_entity_poly.entity_id
_entity_poly.type
_entity_poly.pdbx_seq_one_letter_code
_entity_poly.pdbx_strand_id
1 'polypeptide(L)'
;MDDNIDKYIKIVFNRLQLRSQIIKAIKELNTHNSSSLNLPTQNCSVVEVRVQHNAKYEPKLNDNAVRDLLIELSSPLAGYLGRNRADDWRNDSFYYLRELIVDQSQGFD
;
A
#
# COMPACT_ATOMS: atom_id res chain seq x y z
N MET A 1 20.80 -22.77 8.84
CA MET A 1 19.96 -22.34 7.71
C MET A 1 20.84 -22.17 6.49
N ASP A 2 20.29 -22.38 5.29
CA ASP A 2 21.00 -22.12 4.04
C ASP A 2 20.97 -20.60 3.77
N ASP A 3 22.14 -19.96 3.62
CA ASP A 3 22.27 -18.53 3.38
C ASP A 3 21.40 -18.01 2.22
N ASN A 4 21.14 -18.87 1.23
CA ASN A 4 20.28 -18.53 0.09
C ASN A 4 18.79 -18.51 0.46
N ILE A 5 18.37 -19.41 1.36
CA ILE A 5 17.01 -19.46 1.91
C ILE A 5 16.76 -18.21 2.76
N ASP A 6 17.70 -17.86 3.64
CA ASP A 6 17.58 -16.68 4.50
C ASP A 6 17.52 -15.38 3.69
N LYS A 7 18.33 -15.29 2.63
CA LYS A 7 18.28 -14.17 1.67
C LYS A 7 16.92 -14.06 0.98
N TYR A 8 16.35 -15.19 0.54
CA TYR A 8 15.06 -15.20 -0.12
C TYR A 8 13.93 -14.77 0.83
N ILE A 9 13.92 -15.30 2.06
CA ILE A 9 12.97 -14.92 3.12
C ILE A 9 13.03 -13.41 3.35
N LYS A 10 14.23 -12.84 3.47
CA LYS A 10 14.41 -11.39 3.66
C LYS A 10 13.84 -10.57 2.50
N ILE A 11 14.03 -11.02 1.26
CA ILE A 11 13.47 -10.34 0.07
C ILE A 11 11.93 -10.37 0.09
N VAL A 12 11.35 -11.54 0.36
CA VAL A 12 9.89 -11.69 0.44
C VAL A 12 9.32 -10.81 1.56
N PHE A 13 9.98 -10.79 2.72
CA PHE A 13 9.54 -9.99 3.86
C PHE A 13 9.56 -8.49 3.55
N ASN A 14 10.66 -7.98 2.99
CA ASN A 14 10.76 -6.57 2.60
C ASN A 14 9.67 -6.16 1.60
N ARG A 15 9.34 -7.06 0.65
CA ARG A 15 8.28 -6.85 -0.33
C ARG A 15 6.89 -6.81 0.31
N LEU A 16 6.62 -7.66 1.29
CA LEU A 16 5.37 -7.66 2.05
C LEU A 16 5.26 -6.41 2.92
N GLN A 17 6.35 -6.01 3.57
CA GLN A 17 6.40 -4.81 4.39
C GLN A 17 6.09 -3.55 3.57
N LEU A 18 6.68 -3.41 2.39
CA LEU A 18 6.41 -2.29 1.48
C LEU A 18 4.92 -2.21 1.08
N ARG A 19 4.31 -3.36 0.77
CA ARG A 19 2.87 -3.45 0.48
C ARG A 19 2.02 -3.03 1.67
N SER A 20 2.36 -3.48 2.88
CA SER A 20 1.68 -3.10 4.11
C SER A 20 1.77 -1.59 4.37
N GLN A 21 2.92 -0.97 4.11
CA GLN A 21 3.11 0.47 4.25
C GLN A 21 2.21 1.27 3.30
N ILE A 22 2.09 0.87 2.02
CA ILE A 22 1.17 1.50 1.06
C ILE A 22 -0.29 1.39 1.52
N ILE A 23 -0.71 0.23 1.99
CA ILE A 23 -2.08 0.02 2.51
C ILE A 23 -2.34 0.92 3.72
N LYS A 24 -1.37 1.03 4.64
CA LYS A 24 -1.46 1.90 5.82
C LYS A 24 -1.54 3.38 5.43
N ALA A 25 -0.77 3.82 4.44
CA ALA A 25 -0.85 5.19 3.93
C ALA A 25 -2.25 5.52 3.41
N ILE A 26 -2.87 4.63 2.63
CA ILE A 26 -4.26 4.83 2.18
C ILE A 26 -5.24 4.81 3.35
N LYS A 27 -5.12 3.84 4.26
CA LYS A 27 -5.98 3.75 5.46
C LYS A 27 -5.96 5.07 6.23
N GLU A 28 -4.77 5.64 6.46
CA GLU A 28 -4.60 6.92 7.12
C GLU A 28 -5.23 8.08 6.33
N LEU A 29 -4.99 8.18 5.03
CA LEU A 29 -5.61 9.23 4.20
C LEU A 29 -7.14 9.13 4.21
N ASN A 30 -7.69 7.92 4.11
CA ASN A 30 -9.12 7.64 4.16
C ASN A 30 -9.72 8.01 5.52
N THR A 31 -9.03 7.78 6.63
CA THR A 31 -9.54 8.11 7.98
C THR A 31 -9.42 9.60 8.32
N HIS A 32 -8.31 10.26 7.99
CA HIS A 32 -8.09 11.67 8.35
C HIS A 32 -9.12 12.58 7.67
N ASN A 33 -9.45 12.31 6.42
CA ASN A 33 -10.35 13.17 5.68
C ASN A 33 -11.85 12.86 5.94
N SER A 34 -12.17 11.69 6.51
CA SER A 34 -13.55 11.33 6.90
C SER A 34 -14.03 12.07 8.15
N SER A 35 -13.10 12.59 8.97
CA SER A 35 -13.42 13.32 10.20
C SER A 35 -13.98 14.73 9.93
N SER A 36 -13.67 15.31 8.76
CA SER A 36 -14.05 16.69 8.41
C SER A 36 -15.32 16.79 7.56
N LEU A 37 -15.74 15.69 6.94
CA LEU A 37 -16.85 15.64 5.99
C LEU A 37 -17.38 14.21 6.08
N ASN A 38 -18.64 14.00 6.47
CA ASN A 38 -19.30 12.68 6.51
C ASN A 38 -19.43 12.08 5.09
N LEU A 39 -18.32 11.81 4.42
CA LEU A 39 -18.25 11.38 3.04
C LEU A 39 -17.90 9.88 3.02
N PRO A 40 -18.60 9.06 2.22
CA PRO A 40 -18.22 7.68 1.99
C PRO A 40 -16.77 7.60 1.52
N THR A 41 -16.08 6.56 1.99
CA THR A 41 -14.70 6.15 1.71
C THR A 41 -13.99 7.04 0.69
N GLN A 42 -13.14 7.96 1.15
CA GLN A 42 -12.47 8.89 0.25
C GLN A 42 -11.47 8.17 -0.65
N ASN A 43 -11.58 8.42 -1.94
CA ASN A 43 -10.61 7.91 -2.90
C ASN A 43 -9.35 8.78 -2.86
N CYS A 44 -8.20 8.15 -2.91
CA CYS A 44 -6.89 8.79 -2.94
C CYS A 44 -6.24 8.64 -4.31
N SER A 45 -5.62 9.71 -4.80
CA SER A 45 -4.77 9.71 -5.99
C SER A 45 -3.41 9.07 -5.70
N VAL A 46 -2.70 8.68 -6.77
CA VAL A 46 -1.31 8.16 -6.68
C VAL A 46 -0.39 9.16 -5.96
N VAL A 47 -0.55 10.45 -6.22
CA VAL A 47 0.30 11.51 -5.66
C VAL A 47 0.09 11.65 -4.16
N GLU A 48 -1.16 11.66 -3.69
CA GLU A 48 -1.47 11.74 -2.25
C GLU A 48 -0.90 10.54 -1.50
N VAL A 49 -1.07 9.33 -2.06
CA VAL A 49 -0.51 8.12 -1.46
C VAL A 49 1.01 8.18 -1.41
N ARG A 50 1.67 8.63 -2.50
CA ARG A 50 3.12 8.79 -2.53
C ARG A 50 3.59 9.76 -1.46
N VAL A 51 2.95 10.92 -1.34
CA VAL A 51 3.30 11.95 -0.36
C VAL A 51 3.16 11.40 1.07
N GLN A 52 2.02 10.76 1.39
CA GLN A 52 1.80 10.16 2.70
C GLN A 52 2.81 9.06 3.02
N HIS A 53 3.06 8.14 2.08
CA HIS A 53 4.04 7.08 2.25
C HIS A 53 5.44 7.65 2.49
N ASN A 54 5.88 8.55 1.60
CA ASN A 54 7.21 9.14 1.64
C ASN A 54 7.41 10.07 2.84
N ALA A 55 6.36 10.58 3.48
CA ALA A 55 6.50 11.32 4.73
C ALA A 55 6.90 10.41 5.92
N LYS A 56 6.54 9.12 5.88
CA LYS A 56 6.62 8.21 7.03
C LYS A 56 7.61 7.05 6.85
N TYR A 57 7.87 6.64 5.61
CA TYR A 57 8.60 5.42 5.32
C TYR A 57 9.78 5.64 4.37
N GLU A 58 10.71 4.68 4.39
CA GLU A 58 11.80 4.50 3.44
C GLU A 58 11.65 3.13 2.75
N PRO A 59 12.14 2.96 1.52
CA PRO A 59 12.71 4.00 0.66
C PRO A 59 11.63 4.93 0.08
N LYS A 60 12.01 6.16 -0.28
CA LYS A 60 11.13 7.06 -1.03
C LYS A 60 10.79 6.47 -2.40
N LEU A 61 9.50 6.49 -2.73
CA LEU A 61 8.97 5.98 -4.00
C LEU A 61 8.65 7.13 -4.96
N ASN A 62 8.67 6.84 -6.26
CA ASN A 62 8.16 7.72 -7.30
C ASN A 62 6.71 7.34 -7.68
N ASP A 63 6.04 8.17 -8.49
CA ASP A 63 4.63 7.96 -8.85
C ASP A 63 4.40 6.63 -9.57
N ASN A 64 5.32 6.19 -10.42
CA ASN A 64 5.20 4.92 -11.15
C ASN A 64 5.24 3.71 -10.20
N ALA A 65 6.21 3.69 -9.27
CA ALA A 65 6.34 2.61 -8.29
C ALA A 65 5.10 2.53 -7.38
N VAL A 66 4.58 3.68 -6.94
CA VAL A 66 3.36 3.75 -6.14
C VAL A 66 2.16 3.26 -6.97
N ARG A 67 2.01 3.74 -8.21
CA ARG A 67 0.95 3.30 -9.13
C ARG A 67 0.95 1.79 -9.32
N ASP A 68 2.11 1.18 -9.59
CA ASP A 68 2.20 -0.26 -9.84
C ASP A 68 1.78 -1.06 -8.60
N LEU A 69 2.22 -0.63 -7.40
CA LEU A 69 1.77 -1.23 -6.13
C LEU A 69 0.27 -1.07 -5.91
N LEU A 70 -0.29 0.10 -6.21
CA LEU A 70 -1.72 0.36 -6.07
C LEU A 70 -2.56 -0.51 -7.03
N ILE A 71 -2.09 -0.71 -8.26
CA ILE A 71 -2.72 -1.61 -9.24
C ILE A 71 -2.63 -3.07 -8.75
N GLU A 72 -1.46 -3.52 -8.30
CA GLU A 72 -1.27 -4.87 -7.75
C GLU A 72 -2.24 -5.12 -6.58
N LEU A 73 -2.26 -4.21 -5.61
CA LEU A 73 -3.04 -4.32 -4.38
C LEU A 73 -4.54 -4.16 -4.59
N SER A 74 -4.96 -3.54 -5.69
CA SER A 74 -6.36 -3.44 -6.12
C SER A 74 -6.82 -4.54 -7.07
N SER A 75 -5.91 -5.42 -7.48
CA SER A 75 -6.29 -6.59 -8.28
C SER A 75 -7.29 -7.47 -7.53
N PRO A 76 -8.22 -8.16 -8.22
CA PRO A 76 -9.15 -9.08 -7.56
C PRO A 76 -8.46 -10.19 -6.74
N LEU A 77 -7.24 -10.56 -7.14
CA LEU A 77 -6.44 -11.57 -6.44
C LEU A 77 -5.92 -11.08 -5.09
N ALA A 78 -5.41 -9.85 -5.02
CA ALA A 78 -4.89 -9.27 -3.78
C ALA A 78 -6.02 -8.67 -2.92
N GLY A 79 -6.83 -7.80 -3.54
CA GLY A 79 -8.05 -7.22 -2.99
C GLY A 79 -7.87 -6.46 -1.67
N TYR A 80 -6.72 -5.84 -1.42
CA TYR A 80 -6.49 -5.00 -0.24
C TYR A 80 -7.03 -3.58 -0.42
N LEU A 81 -7.11 -3.13 -1.68
CA LEU A 81 -7.57 -1.81 -2.06
C LEU A 81 -8.68 -1.92 -3.11
N GLY A 82 -9.57 -0.94 -3.12
CA GLY A 82 -10.44 -0.69 -4.26
C GLY A 82 -9.79 0.30 -5.23
N ARG A 83 -10.20 0.25 -6.50
CA ARG A 83 -9.76 1.18 -7.55
C ARG A 83 -10.95 1.64 -8.37
N ASN A 84 -11.12 2.95 -8.47
CA ASN A 84 -12.01 3.58 -9.43
C ASN A 84 -11.16 3.98 -10.64
N ARG A 85 -11.33 3.25 -11.74
CA ARG A 85 -10.58 3.46 -12.97
C ARG A 85 -11.14 4.66 -13.74
N ALA A 86 -10.26 5.55 -14.16
CA ALA A 86 -10.57 6.63 -15.08
C ALA A 86 -10.04 6.34 -16.50
N ASP A 87 -10.34 7.22 -17.44
CA ASP A 87 -9.87 7.12 -18.83
C ASP A 87 -8.34 7.26 -18.92
N ASP A 88 -7.75 8.10 -18.06
CA ASP A 88 -6.30 8.21 -17.84
C ASP A 88 -5.97 7.69 -16.44
N TRP A 89 -4.94 6.85 -16.35
CA TRP A 89 -4.46 6.29 -15.08
C TRP A 89 -4.06 7.36 -14.07
N ARG A 90 -3.69 8.57 -14.54
CA ARG A 90 -3.36 9.71 -13.67
C ARG A 90 -4.55 10.16 -12.81
N ASN A 91 -5.76 9.86 -13.27
CA ASN A 91 -7.01 10.17 -12.60
C ASN A 91 -7.62 8.93 -11.91
N ASP A 92 -6.91 7.79 -11.91
CA ASP A 92 -7.32 6.66 -11.09
C ASP A 92 -7.27 7.05 -9.62
N SER A 93 -8.24 6.53 -8.87
CA SER A 93 -8.32 6.76 -7.44
C SER A 93 -8.55 5.46 -6.69
N PHE A 94 -8.01 5.38 -5.48
CA PHE A 94 -7.89 4.15 -4.71
C PHE A 94 -8.47 4.33 -3.31
N TYR A 95 -9.04 3.28 -2.75
CA TYR A 95 -9.63 3.35 -1.41
C TYR A 95 -9.34 2.09 -0.61
N TYR A 96 -9.33 2.24 0.71
CA TYR A 96 -9.00 1.16 1.62
C TYR A 96 -10.11 0.10 1.68
N LEU A 97 -9.75 -1.19 1.65
CA LEU A 97 -10.68 -2.30 1.91
C LEU A 97 -10.31 -3.10 3.17
N ARG A 98 -9.03 -3.49 3.29
CA ARG A 98 -8.55 -4.32 4.41
C ARG A 98 -7.04 -4.19 4.62
N GLU A 99 -6.60 -4.62 5.79
CA GLU A 99 -5.21 -4.52 6.22
C GLU A 99 -4.37 -5.73 5.76
N LEU A 100 -3.09 -5.49 5.49
CA LEU A 100 -2.06 -6.53 5.39
C LEU A 100 -1.17 -6.45 6.63
N ILE A 101 -1.35 -7.40 7.54
CA ILE A 101 -0.54 -7.52 8.76
C ILE A 101 0.72 -8.28 8.41
N VAL A 102 1.87 -7.69 8.73
CA VAL A 102 3.18 -8.30 8.55
C VAL A 102 3.86 -8.32 9.90
N ASP A 103 4.03 -9.50 10.48
CA ASP A 103 4.66 -9.71 11.78
C ASP A 103 6.00 -10.46 11.59
N GLN A 104 7.04 -10.02 12.30
CA GLN A 104 8.35 -10.70 12.37
C GLN A 104 8.48 -11.59 13.60
N SER A 105 7.48 -11.65 14.49
CA SER A 105 7.61 -12.27 15.80
C SER A 105 7.74 -13.79 15.81
N GLN A 106 7.60 -14.47 14.67
CA GLN A 106 7.88 -15.90 14.56
C GLN A 106 9.27 -16.07 13.94
N GLY A 107 10.30 -15.91 14.77
CA GLY A 107 11.60 -16.50 14.46
C GLY A 107 11.42 -18.00 14.31
N PHE A 108 11.85 -18.57 13.18
CA PHE A 108 11.99 -20.01 13.05
C PHE A 108 13.25 -20.41 13.83
N ASP A 109 13.12 -20.51 15.16
CA ASP A 109 14.12 -21.15 16.02
C ASP A 109 14.20 -22.66 15.74
#